data_AF-A0A559J2L4-F1
#
_entry.id   AF-A0A559J2L4-F1
#
_cell.length_a   1.000
_cell.length_b   1.000
_cell.length_c   1.000
_cell.angle_alpha   90.00
_cell.angle_beta   90.00
_cell.angle_gamma   90.00
#
_symmetry.space_group_name_H-M   'P 1'
#
loop_
_entity.id
_entity.type
_entity.pdbx_description
1 polymer ?
#
loop_
_entity_poly.entity_id
_entity_poly.type
_entity_poly.pdbx_seq_one_letter_code
_entity_poly.pdbx_strand_id
1 'polypeptide(L)'
;MISYLMNLTAEQKFDLIKTLIPSLMTGLSVIIGAFVTVYQINKNKKKEIDFKIHEQRKEKYEELIRIFRDIFVGAQSILEGEIPIDKTHWLNSQLGMTLYGSAEVIKKINKLNEVARAQKSATEILVSFGELILEMRKEVGFNDENLSVRECLSLYITDIKESKYDQAFQEYEKRKKSR
;
A
#
# COMPACT_ATOMS: atom_id res chain seq x y z
N MET A 1 -4.21 -52.47 -31.41
CA MET A 1 -4.87 -52.03 -30.15
C MET A 1 -6.39 -51.96 -30.31
N ILE A 2 -6.93 -51.28 -31.33
CA ILE A 2 -8.39 -51.22 -31.61
C ILE A 2 -8.99 -52.60 -31.94
N SER A 3 -8.26 -53.47 -32.66
CA SER A 3 -8.71 -54.83 -32.99
C SER A 3 -8.78 -55.78 -31.77
N TYR A 4 -7.99 -55.54 -30.72
CA TYR A 4 -8.01 -56.33 -29.48
C TYR A 4 -9.25 -56.02 -28.62
N LEU A 5 -9.72 -54.78 -28.67
CA LEU A 5 -10.94 -54.34 -27.96
C LEU A 5 -12.22 -54.92 -28.57
N MET A 6 -12.20 -55.27 -29.87
CA MET A 6 -13.38 -55.81 -30.57
C MET A 6 -13.65 -57.29 -30.24
N ASN A 7 -12.63 -58.07 -29.87
CA ASN A 7 -12.72 -59.51 -29.60
C ASN A 7 -12.98 -59.90 -28.12
N LEU A 8 -13.23 -58.93 -27.24
CA LEU A 8 -13.52 -59.20 -25.82
C LEU A 8 -14.98 -59.64 -25.61
N THR A 9 -15.19 -60.59 -24.70
CA THR A 9 -16.52 -60.99 -24.23
C THR A 9 -17.20 -59.86 -23.45
N ALA A 10 -18.53 -59.92 -23.29
CA ALA A 10 -19.30 -58.87 -22.61
C ALA A 10 -18.83 -58.64 -21.15
N GLU A 11 -18.49 -59.71 -20.43
CA GLU A 11 -17.94 -59.63 -19.06
C GLU A 11 -16.56 -58.94 -19.03
N GLN A 12 -15.67 -59.30 -19.95
CA GLN A 12 -14.35 -58.67 -20.03
C GLN A 12 -14.42 -57.19 -20.42
N LYS A 13 -15.38 -56.79 -21.27
CA LYS A 13 -15.64 -55.38 -21.59
C LYS A 13 -16.17 -54.62 -20.37
N PHE A 14 -17.04 -55.24 -19.57
CA PHE A 14 -17.59 -54.65 -18.36
C PHE A 14 -16.52 -54.43 -17.27
N ASP A 15 -15.64 -55.40 -17.06
CA ASP A 15 -14.52 -55.28 -16.10
C ASP A 15 -13.47 -54.26 -16.55
N LEU A 16 -13.20 -54.16 -17.86
CA LEU A 16 -12.35 -53.11 -18.42
C LEU A 16 -12.94 -51.72 -18.18
N ILE A 17 -14.23 -51.52 -18.43
CA ILE A 17 -14.92 -50.24 -18.18
C ILE A 17 -14.89 -49.89 -16.69
N LYS A 18 -15.16 -50.87 -15.81
CA LYS A 18 -15.10 -50.71 -14.35
C LYS A 18 -13.71 -50.32 -13.84
N THR A 19 -12.65 -50.67 -14.56
CA THR A 19 -11.26 -50.38 -14.14
C THR A 19 -10.72 -49.11 -14.80
N LEU A 20 -11.05 -48.87 -16.07
CA LEU A 20 -10.62 -47.71 -16.84
C LEU A 20 -11.29 -46.42 -16.37
N ILE A 21 -12.59 -46.43 -16.07
CA ILE A 21 -13.29 -45.20 -15.65
C ILE A 21 -12.71 -44.66 -14.33
N PRO A 22 -12.58 -45.46 -13.24
CA PRO A 22 -12.02 -44.96 -11.99
C PRO A 22 -10.55 -44.55 -12.10
N SER A 23 -9.75 -45.26 -12.90
CA SER A 23 -8.34 -44.88 -13.11
C SER A 23 -8.21 -43.56 -13.88
N LEU A 24 -9.02 -43.33 -14.91
CA LEU A 24 -9.09 -42.03 -15.60
C LEU A 24 -9.57 -40.92 -14.67
N MET A 25 -10.60 -41.16 -13.86
CA MET A 25 -11.11 -40.18 -12.89
C MET A 25 -10.09 -39.87 -11.79
N THR A 26 -9.35 -40.87 -11.32
CA THR A 26 -8.24 -40.69 -10.37
C THR A 26 -7.13 -39.85 -11.00
N GLY A 27 -6.73 -40.18 -12.24
CA GLY A 27 -5.73 -39.42 -12.99
C GLY A 27 -6.14 -37.95 -13.18
N LEU A 28 -7.38 -37.70 -13.59
CA LEU A 28 -7.93 -36.34 -13.72
C LEU A 28 -7.96 -35.60 -12.37
N SER A 29 -8.34 -36.29 -11.29
CA SER A 29 -8.37 -35.70 -9.94
C SER A 29 -6.98 -35.28 -9.46
N VAL A 30 -5.95 -36.09 -9.75
CA VAL A 30 -4.55 -35.74 -9.44
C VAL A 30 -4.09 -34.53 -10.24
N ILE A 31 -4.42 -34.45 -11.53
CA ILE A 31 -4.07 -33.31 -12.39
C ILE A 31 -4.75 -32.03 -11.92
N ILE A 32 -6.06 -32.08 -11.63
CA ILE A 32 -6.82 -30.93 -11.11
C ILE A 32 -6.28 -30.51 -9.74
N GLY A 33 -6.03 -31.46 -8.85
CA GLY A 33 -5.45 -31.20 -7.53
C GLY A 33 -4.08 -30.52 -7.61
N ALA A 34 -3.22 -30.99 -8.52
CA ALA A 34 -1.92 -30.36 -8.77
C ALA A 34 -2.07 -28.93 -9.29
N PHE A 35 -2.97 -28.71 -10.25
CA PHE A 35 -3.21 -27.36 -10.81
C PHE A 35 -3.74 -26.38 -9.75
N VAL A 36 -4.74 -26.80 -8.96
CA VAL A 36 -5.29 -25.99 -7.85
C VAL A 36 -4.21 -25.67 -6.83
N THR A 37 -3.38 -26.65 -6.46
CA THR A 37 -2.30 -26.46 -5.50
C THR A 37 -1.27 -25.46 -6.00
N VAL A 38 -0.82 -25.59 -7.25
CA VAL A 38 0.13 -24.64 -7.87
C VAL A 38 -0.47 -23.23 -7.92
N TYR A 39 -1.74 -23.11 -8.31
CA TYR A 39 -2.45 -21.83 -8.32
C TYR A 39 -2.52 -21.19 -6.93
N GLN A 40 -2.87 -21.97 -5.89
CA GLN A 40 -2.93 -21.49 -4.51
C GLN A 40 -1.55 -21.07 -3.99
N ILE A 41 -0.51 -21.85 -4.25
CA ILE A 41 0.88 -21.50 -3.87
C ILE A 41 1.28 -20.18 -4.51
N ASN A 42 1.04 -20.00 -5.81
CA ASN A 42 1.39 -18.77 -6.50
C ASN A 42 0.61 -17.57 -5.97
N LYS A 43 -0.69 -17.73 -5.72
CA LYS A 43 -1.53 -16.68 -5.12
C LYS A 43 -1.05 -16.31 -3.71
N ASN A 44 -0.71 -17.28 -2.89
CA ASN A 44 -0.24 -17.06 -1.52
C ASN A 44 1.14 -16.40 -1.51
N LYS A 45 2.07 -16.84 -2.37
CA LYS A 45 3.38 -16.19 -2.55
C LYS A 45 3.23 -14.73 -2.96
N LYS A 46 2.33 -14.43 -3.91
CA LYS A 46 2.06 -13.04 -4.32
C LYS A 46 1.57 -12.21 -3.15
N LYS A 47 0.58 -12.70 -2.39
CA LYS A 47 0.09 -12.02 -1.19
C LYS A 47 1.17 -11.80 -0.14
N GLU A 48 2.05 -12.78 0.06
CA GLU A 48 3.17 -12.67 1.00
C GLU A 48 4.17 -11.61 0.57
N ILE A 49 4.51 -11.56 -0.72
CA ILE A 49 5.38 -10.51 -1.29
C ILE A 49 4.73 -9.14 -1.13
N ASP A 50 3.47 -8.99 -1.51
CA ASP A 50 2.72 -7.74 -1.39
C ASP A 50 2.69 -7.28 0.08
N PHE A 51 2.42 -8.20 1.02
CA PHE A 51 2.45 -7.93 2.46
C PHE A 51 3.82 -7.45 2.93
N LYS A 52 4.91 -8.13 2.54
CA LYS A 52 6.28 -7.72 2.89
C LYS A 52 6.63 -6.33 2.35
N ILE A 53 6.18 -6.01 1.13
CA ILE A 53 6.38 -4.67 0.55
C ILE A 53 5.62 -3.62 1.38
N HIS A 54 4.37 -3.89 1.75
CA HIS A 54 3.58 -3.00 2.60
C HIS A 54 4.23 -2.79 3.98
N GLU A 55 4.77 -3.85 4.57
CA GLU A 55 5.47 -3.81 5.86
C GLU A 55 6.76 -2.98 5.78
N GLN A 56 7.60 -3.22 4.78
CA GLN A 56 8.82 -2.43 4.54
C GLN A 56 8.51 -0.94 4.33
N ARG A 57 7.46 -0.63 3.55
CA ARG A 57 7.01 0.76 3.36
C ARG A 57 6.52 1.38 4.65
N LYS A 58 5.72 0.66 5.44
CA LYS A 58 5.22 1.12 6.74
C LYS A 58 6.38 1.53 7.64
N GLU A 59 7.40 0.70 7.79
CA GLU A 59 8.56 1.02 8.62
C GLU A 59 9.24 2.33 8.19
N LYS A 60 9.46 2.50 6.88
CA LYS A 60 10.10 3.71 6.34
C LYS A 60 9.21 4.95 6.46
N TYR A 61 7.90 4.80 6.26
CA TYR A 61 6.95 5.90 6.44
C TYR A 61 6.84 6.31 7.91
N GLU A 62 6.83 5.37 8.85
CA GLU A 62 6.85 5.68 10.27
C GLU A 62 8.12 6.46 10.67
N GLU A 63 9.28 6.08 10.14
CA GLU A 63 10.55 6.81 10.37
C GLU A 63 10.45 8.27 9.90
N LEU A 64 9.91 8.50 8.70
CA LEU A 64 9.72 9.85 8.17
C LEU A 64 8.69 10.66 8.98
N ILE A 65 7.56 10.05 9.35
CA ILE A 65 6.52 10.71 10.15
C ILE A 65 7.04 11.08 11.54
N ARG A 66 7.90 10.27 12.15
CA ARG A 66 8.56 10.61 13.42
C ARG A 66 9.41 11.87 13.31
N ILE A 67 10.13 12.05 12.20
CA ILE A 67 10.89 13.29 11.98
C ILE A 67 9.96 14.50 11.89
N PHE A 68 8.86 14.39 11.14
CA PHE A 68 7.88 15.49 11.09
C PHE A 68 7.27 15.78 12.46
N ARG A 69 6.95 14.77 13.25
CA ARG A 69 6.51 14.94 14.65
C ARG A 69 7.55 15.71 15.45
N ASP A 70 8.82 15.33 15.36
CA ASP A 70 9.90 15.96 16.14
C ASP A 70 10.08 17.44 15.73
N ILE A 71 9.92 17.75 14.44
CA ILE A 71 9.87 19.13 13.93
C ILE A 71 8.69 19.90 14.52
N PHE A 72 7.47 19.31 14.52
CA PHE A 72 6.28 20.00 15.03
C PHE A 72 6.33 20.22 16.53
N VAL A 73 6.83 19.24 17.29
CA VAL A 73 7.00 19.36 18.75
C VAL A 73 8.11 20.34 19.10
N GLY A 74 9.21 20.33 18.34
CA GLY A 74 10.37 21.22 18.52
C GLY A 74 10.23 22.58 17.84
N ALA A 75 9.05 22.95 17.34
CA ALA A 75 8.86 24.18 16.55
C ALA A 75 9.31 25.45 17.30
N GLN A 76 9.09 25.51 18.61
CA GLN A 76 9.54 26.62 19.45
C GLN A 76 11.07 26.72 19.50
N SER A 77 11.77 25.60 19.73
CA SER A 77 13.23 25.53 19.71
C SER A 77 13.81 25.90 18.33
N ILE A 78 13.12 25.54 17.24
CA ILE A 78 13.48 25.96 15.88
C ILE A 78 13.43 27.47 15.70
N LEU A 79 12.41 28.13 16.24
CA LEU A 79 12.32 29.60 16.22
C LEU A 79 13.45 30.27 17.01
N GLU A 80 13.95 29.58 18.04
CA GLU A 80 15.08 30.00 18.87
C GLU A 80 16.45 29.66 18.24
N GLY A 81 16.45 29.07 17.04
CA GLY A 81 17.65 28.77 16.26
C GLY A 81 18.26 27.38 16.52
N GLU A 82 17.62 26.56 17.33
CA GLU A 82 18.02 25.17 17.54
C GLU A 82 17.44 24.28 16.45
N ILE A 83 18.21 23.35 15.90
CA ILE A 83 17.69 22.36 14.94
C ILE A 83 17.50 21.04 15.69
N PRO A 84 16.27 20.68 16.11
CA PRO A 84 15.98 19.49 16.90
C PRO A 84 15.91 18.24 16.00
N ILE A 85 16.77 18.17 14.97
CA ILE A 85 16.79 17.08 14.00
C ILE A 85 18.20 16.53 13.92
N ASP A 86 18.35 15.25 14.26
CA ASP A 86 19.55 14.51 13.94
C ASP A 86 19.69 14.42 12.41
N LYS A 87 20.74 15.05 11.86
CA LYS A 87 21.02 15.09 10.42
C LYS A 87 21.25 13.69 9.83
N THR A 88 21.84 12.79 10.60
CA THR A 88 22.06 11.39 10.19
C THR A 88 20.72 10.68 10.08
N HIS A 89 19.85 10.84 11.07
CA HIS A 89 18.51 10.27 11.06
C HIS A 89 17.67 10.83 9.90
N TRP A 90 17.74 12.14 9.64
CA TRP A 90 17.10 12.75 8.47
C TRP A 90 17.59 12.13 7.15
N LEU A 91 18.91 12.03 6.97
CA LEU A 91 19.49 11.48 5.74
C LEU A 91 19.09 10.02 5.54
N ASN A 92 19.11 9.21 6.60
CA ASN A 92 18.69 7.81 6.56
C ASN A 92 17.22 7.67 6.15
N SER A 93 16.34 8.53 6.68
CA SER A 93 14.94 8.56 6.28
C SER A 93 14.77 8.92 4.80
N GLN A 94 15.51 9.92 4.29
CA GLN A 94 15.46 10.28 2.87
C GLN A 94 15.96 9.16 1.95
N LEU A 95 17.02 8.45 2.35
CA LEU A 95 17.50 7.27 1.63
C LEU A 95 16.45 6.16 1.64
N GLY A 96 15.81 5.92 2.78
CA GLY A 96 14.69 4.99 2.92
C GLY A 96 13.54 5.33 1.96
N MET A 97 13.14 6.60 1.88
CA MET A 97 12.10 7.06 0.94
C MET A 97 12.50 6.87 -0.52
N THR A 98 13.76 7.13 -0.84
CA THR A 98 14.26 6.98 -2.22
C THR A 98 14.23 5.51 -2.67
N LEU A 99 14.50 4.57 -1.76
CA LEU A 99 14.55 3.15 -2.08
C LEU A 99 13.18 2.46 -2.03
N TYR A 100 12.34 2.82 -1.05
CA TYR A 100 11.11 2.08 -0.75
C TYR A 100 9.83 2.86 -1.03
N GLY A 101 9.91 4.19 -1.10
CA GLY A 101 8.77 5.05 -1.41
C GLY A 101 8.33 4.89 -2.86
N SER A 102 7.02 4.87 -3.13
CA SER A 102 6.56 4.93 -4.51
C SER A 102 6.82 6.30 -5.14
N ALA A 103 6.74 6.36 -6.47
CA ALA A 103 6.79 7.62 -7.20
C ALA A 103 5.77 8.65 -6.69
N GLU A 104 4.58 8.21 -6.25
CA GLU A 104 3.54 9.12 -5.80
C GLU A 104 3.82 9.70 -4.42
N VAL A 105 4.30 8.88 -3.48
CA VAL A 105 4.81 9.37 -2.19
C VAL A 105 5.99 10.33 -2.39
N ILE A 106 6.96 10.00 -3.27
CA ILE A 106 8.09 10.88 -3.56
C ILE A 106 7.61 12.23 -4.11
N LYS A 107 6.65 12.25 -5.04
CA LYS A 107 6.05 13.50 -5.54
C LYS A 107 5.38 14.30 -4.42
N LYS A 108 4.69 13.64 -3.48
CA LYS A 108 4.08 14.32 -2.32
C LYS A 108 5.13 14.91 -1.37
N ILE A 109 6.24 14.21 -1.12
CA ILE A 109 7.38 14.72 -0.34
C ILE A 109 7.96 15.96 -1.03
N ASN A 110 8.22 15.88 -2.34
CA ASN A 110 8.77 17.00 -3.11
C ASN A 110 7.83 18.21 -3.07
N LYS A 111 6.52 18.00 -3.26
CA LYS A 111 5.52 19.07 -3.13
C LYS A 111 5.54 19.70 -1.74
N LEU A 112 5.61 18.91 -0.67
CA LEU A 112 5.70 19.43 0.69
C LEU A 112 6.94 20.30 0.88
N ASN A 113 8.09 19.83 0.40
CA ASN A 113 9.36 20.57 0.45
C ASN A 113 9.28 21.88 -0.37
N GLU A 114 8.66 21.87 -1.54
CA GLU A 114 8.45 23.06 -2.37
C GLU A 114 7.57 24.10 -1.67
N VAL A 115 6.44 23.67 -1.11
CA VAL A 115 5.52 24.54 -0.36
C VAL A 115 6.21 25.16 0.85
N ALA A 116 7.01 24.37 1.58
CA ALA A 116 7.78 24.85 2.73
C ALA A 116 8.85 25.88 2.32
N ARG A 117 9.63 25.62 1.25
CA ARG A 117 10.66 26.54 0.76
C ARG A 117 10.09 27.82 0.17
N ALA A 118 8.92 27.73 -0.47
CA ALA A 118 8.20 28.88 -1.02
C ALA A 118 7.56 29.77 0.07
N GLN A 119 7.77 29.45 1.35
CA GLN A 119 7.23 30.20 2.50
C GLN A 119 5.71 30.42 2.39
N LYS A 120 5.00 29.40 1.91
CA LYS A 120 3.54 29.40 1.85
C LYS A 120 2.94 29.42 3.26
N SER A 121 1.63 29.68 3.33
CA SER A 121 0.91 29.69 4.60
C SER A 121 1.10 28.36 5.34
N ALA A 122 1.15 28.42 6.68
CA ALA A 122 1.25 27.22 7.52
C ALA A 122 0.14 26.20 7.19
N THR A 123 -1.06 26.68 6.86
CA THR A 123 -2.19 25.83 6.44
C THR A 123 -1.92 25.09 5.13
N GLU A 124 -1.27 25.70 4.15
CA GLU A 124 -0.88 25.01 2.90
C GLU A 124 0.18 23.92 3.14
N ILE A 125 1.12 24.17 4.06
CA ILE A 125 2.11 23.18 4.48
C ILE A 125 1.39 21.99 5.15
N LEU A 126 0.46 22.27 6.06
CA LEU A 126 -0.35 21.25 6.73
C LEU A 126 -1.19 20.42 5.75
N VAL A 127 -1.84 21.07 4.78
CA VAL A 127 -2.60 20.37 3.72
C VAL A 127 -1.68 19.45 2.92
N SER A 128 -0.48 19.92 2.55
CA SER A 128 0.50 19.11 1.81
C SER A 128 1.03 17.93 2.62
N PHE A 129 1.21 18.12 3.93
CA PHE A 129 1.58 17.05 4.86
C PHE A 129 0.47 16.01 5.01
N GLY A 130 -0.80 16.43 5.13
CA GLY A 130 -1.92 15.50 5.18
C GLY A 130 -2.13 14.74 3.86
N GLU A 131 -1.89 15.37 2.71
CA GLU A 131 -1.86 14.66 1.41
C GLU A 131 -0.77 13.57 1.37
N LEU A 132 0.41 13.85 1.93
CA LEU A 132 1.50 12.87 2.03
C LEU A 132 1.10 11.67 2.90
N ILE A 133 0.50 11.92 4.08
CA ILE A 133 0.03 10.86 4.97
C ILE A 133 -1.02 9.99 4.29
N LEU A 134 -2.00 10.59 3.60
CA LEU A 134 -3.03 9.83 2.89
C LEU A 134 -2.44 8.93 1.80
N GLU A 135 -1.42 9.41 1.07
CA GLU A 135 -0.76 8.60 0.05
C GLU A 135 0.03 7.43 0.66
N MET A 136 0.76 7.67 1.75
CA MET A 136 1.44 6.61 2.51
C MET A 136 0.46 5.56 3.03
N ARG A 137 -0.72 5.98 3.52
CA ARG A 137 -1.77 5.08 4.04
C ARG A 137 -2.26 4.10 2.97
N LYS A 138 -2.52 4.58 1.75
CA LYS A 138 -2.89 3.71 0.62
C LYS A 138 -1.82 2.66 0.35
N GLU A 139 -0.57 3.09 0.34
CA GLU A 139 0.56 2.21 0.05
C GLU A 139 0.87 1.16 1.10
N VAL A 140 0.39 1.32 2.34
CA VAL A 140 0.49 0.31 3.40
C VAL A 140 -0.80 -0.50 3.56
N GLY A 141 -1.74 -0.38 2.62
CA GLY A 141 -2.94 -1.23 2.52
C GLY A 141 -4.26 -0.59 2.96
N PHE A 142 -4.27 0.70 3.31
CA PHE A 142 -5.51 1.42 3.65
C PHE A 142 -6.06 2.20 2.45
N ASN A 143 -6.96 1.58 1.68
CA ASN A 143 -7.56 2.18 0.49
C ASN A 143 -8.90 2.91 0.77
N ASP A 144 -9.09 3.49 1.96
CA ASP A 144 -10.34 4.21 2.25
C ASP A 144 -10.35 5.56 1.52
N GLU A 145 -11.10 5.62 0.42
CA GLU A 145 -11.25 6.81 -0.41
C GLU A 145 -12.01 7.94 0.29
N ASN A 146 -12.70 7.64 1.40
CA ASN A 146 -13.55 8.61 2.10
C ASN A 146 -12.80 9.45 3.14
N LEU A 147 -11.57 9.07 3.52
CA LEU A 147 -10.82 9.84 4.50
C LEU A 147 -10.26 11.12 3.86
N SER A 148 -10.80 12.28 4.25
CA SER A 148 -10.30 13.57 3.79
C SER A 148 -8.98 13.96 4.47
N VAL A 149 -8.24 14.87 3.84
CA VAL A 149 -7.00 15.44 4.42
C VAL A 149 -7.30 16.10 5.77
N ARG A 150 -8.42 16.82 5.87
CA ARG A 150 -8.83 17.50 7.11
C ARG A 150 -9.12 16.52 8.23
N GLU A 151 -9.82 15.42 7.93
CA GLU A 151 -10.10 14.37 8.92
C GLU A 151 -8.81 13.66 9.35
N CYS A 152 -7.91 13.36 8.41
CA CYS A 152 -6.61 12.77 8.72
C CYS A 152 -5.79 13.64 9.69
N LEU A 153 -5.77 14.95 9.45
CA LEU A 153 -5.03 15.91 10.28
C LEU A 153 -5.70 16.20 11.63
N SER A 154 -7.01 15.93 11.77
CA SER A 154 -7.74 16.16 13.03
C SER A 154 -7.26 15.31 14.20
N LEU A 155 -6.49 14.26 13.94
CA LEU A 155 -5.80 13.47 14.97
C LEU A 155 -4.65 14.23 15.64
N TYR A 156 -4.10 15.25 14.97
CA TYR A 156 -2.93 16.00 15.43
C TYR A 156 -3.27 17.46 15.78
N ILE A 157 -4.31 18.02 15.15
CA ILE A 157 -4.68 19.43 15.26
C ILE A 157 -6.11 19.50 15.78
N THR A 158 -6.26 19.86 17.05
CA THR A 158 -7.53 19.80 17.79
C THR A 158 -8.56 20.82 17.31
N ASP A 159 -8.10 21.96 16.81
CA ASP A 159 -8.91 23.09 16.34
C ASP A 159 -9.08 23.12 14.81
N ILE A 160 -8.67 22.06 14.09
CA ILE A 160 -8.68 22.04 12.62
C ILE A 160 -10.08 22.23 12.01
N LYS A 161 -11.13 22.00 12.79
CA LYS A 161 -12.53 22.18 12.40
C LYS A 161 -13.04 23.62 12.55
N GLU A 162 -12.24 24.52 13.11
CA GLU A 162 -12.57 25.94 13.21
C GLU A 162 -12.57 26.64 11.84
N SER A 163 -13.38 27.70 11.73
CA SER A 163 -13.63 28.43 10.48
C SER A 163 -12.38 29.04 9.85
N LYS A 164 -11.35 29.36 10.66
CA LYS A 164 -10.07 29.88 10.21
C LYS A 164 -9.34 28.95 9.23
N TYR A 165 -9.68 27.67 9.20
CA TYR A 165 -9.11 26.67 8.29
C TYR A 165 -9.99 26.39 7.07
N ASP A 166 -11.28 26.78 7.08
CA ASP A 166 -12.25 26.35 6.08
C ASP A 166 -11.85 26.73 4.66
N GLN A 167 -11.38 27.96 4.45
CA GLN A 167 -11.00 28.44 3.13
C GLN A 167 -9.93 27.55 2.48
N ALA A 168 -8.86 27.23 3.21
CA ALA A 168 -7.76 26.44 2.68
C ALA A 168 -8.18 25.02 2.30
N PHE A 169 -9.04 24.38 3.11
CA PHE A 169 -9.55 23.04 2.81
C PHE A 169 -10.59 23.07 1.66
N GLN A 170 -11.42 24.11 1.57
CA GLN A 170 -12.33 24.28 0.43
C GLN A 170 -11.57 24.49 -0.88
N GLU A 171 -10.51 25.30 -0.88
CA GLU A 171 -9.65 25.51 -2.04
C GLU A 171 -8.90 24.23 -2.42
N TYR A 172 -8.44 23.45 -1.44
CA TYR A 172 -7.89 22.11 -1.67
C TYR A 172 -8.90 21.18 -2.35
N GLU A 173 -10.11 21.05 -1.82
CA GLU A 173 -11.13 20.17 -2.39
C GLU A 173 -11.53 20.59 -3.81
N LYS A 174 -11.58 21.91 -4.09
CA LYS A 174 -11.80 22.43 -5.46
C LYS A 174 -10.69 21.99 -6.41
N ARG A 175 -9.40 22.13 -6.01
CA ARG A 175 -8.25 21.72 -6.83
C ARG A 175 -8.16 20.21 -7.04
N LYS A 176 -8.62 19.42 -6.06
CA LYS A 176 -8.68 17.96 -6.15
C LYS A 176 -9.68 17.51 -7.21
N LYS A 177 -10.85 18.16 -7.30
CA LYS A 177 -11.90 17.84 -8.29
C LYS A 177 -11.58 18.25 -9.72
N SER A 178 -10.62 19.17 -9.92
CA SER A 178 -10.23 19.66 -11.25
C SER A 178 -9.07 18.89 -11.88
N ARG A 179 -8.57 17.83 -11.23
CA ARG A 179 -7.52 16.94 -11.71
C ARG A 179 -8.09 15.57 -12.01
#